data_AF-A0A1J8RAE2-F1
#
_entry.id   AF-A0A1J8RAE2-F1
#
_cell.length_a   1.000
_cell.length_b   1.000
_cell.length_c   1.000
_cell.angle_alpha   90.00
_cell.angle_beta   90.00
_cell.angle_gamma   90.00
#
_symmetry.space_group_name_H-M   'P 1'
#
loop_
_entity.id
_entity.type
_entity.pdbx_description
1 polymer ?
#
loop_
_entity_poly.entity_id
_entity_poly.type
_entity_poly.pdbx_seq_one_letter_code
_entity_poly.pdbx_strand_id
1 'polypeptide(L)'
;MTTDPQSLFVHALLDEHNGGNPIIIDESLLSDYDSKVKLQPCQWNGCTMHLALEHKHVAKHLQQRHGINTSATSEETQKISCLWMGCSHVQMKPGNAARHVLSTHLEIKWICLTCRKEYTREDAFRRHTQEKVACQSARTVVSYGDGVREIDTGCINGGWSAGQNVLCIP
;
A
#
# COMPACT_ATOMS: atom_id res chain seq x y z
N MET A 1 11.55 -4.13 37.01
CA MET A 1 10.73 -5.08 36.22
C MET A 1 9.29 -4.81 36.58
N THR A 2 8.61 -4.01 35.77
CA THR A 2 7.20 -3.67 35.95
C THR A 2 6.65 -3.53 34.54
N THR A 3 6.19 -4.67 34.02
CA THR A 3 5.45 -4.77 32.76
C THR A 3 4.13 -4.02 32.95
N ASP A 4 3.96 -2.95 32.19
CA ASP A 4 2.75 -2.14 32.19
C ASP A 4 1.55 -2.94 31.64
N PRO A 5 0.49 -3.14 32.44
CA PRO A 5 -0.65 -3.97 32.06
C PRO A 5 -1.59 -3.30 31.03
N GLN A 6 -1.35 -2.05 30.60
CA GLN A 6 -2.12 -1.43 29.49
C GLN A 6 -1.61 -1.84 28.11
N SER A 7 -0.38 -2.36 28.01
CA SER A 7 0.15 -2.93 26.75
C SER A 7 -0.51 -4.28 26.40
N LEU A 8 -1.12 -4.96 27.38
CA LEU A 8 -1.82 -6.23 27.20
C LEU A 8 -3.27 -6.10 26.70
N PHE A 9 -3.80 -4.88 26.59
CA PHE A 9 -5.22 -4.65 26.25
C PHE A 9 -5.51 -4.55 24.75
N VAL A 10 -4.49 -4.50 23.89
CA VAL A 10 -4.66 -4.37 22.43
C VAL A 10 -5.04 -5.71 21.76
N HIS A 11 -5.02 -6.82 22.50
CA HIS A 11 -5.30 -8.16 21.98
C HIS A 11 -6.70 -8.73 22.30
N ALA A 12 -7.61 -7.97 22.94
CA ALA A 12 -8.82 -8.58 23.52
C ALA A 12 -10.20 -8.09 23.01
N LEU A 13 -10.32 -7.36 21.90
CA LEU A 13 -11.64 -6.91 21.43
C LEU A 13 -11.86 -7.09 19.94
N LEU A 14 -11.80 -8.34 19.46
CA LEU A 14 -12.41 -8.78 18.20
C LEU A 14 -12.93 -10.22 18.28
N ASP A 15 -13.41 -10.62 19.44
CA ASP A 15 -14.50 -11.59 19.44
C ASP A 15 -15.80 -10.81 19.46
N GLU A 16 -16.77 -11.35 18.73
CA GLU A 16 -18.17 -10.94 18.66
C GLU A 16 -18.53 -9.99 17.49
N HIS A 17 -19.13 -10.65 16.49
CA HIS A 17 -19.78 -10.14 15.27
C HIS A 17 -18.93 -10.15 13.99
N ASN A 18 -19.09 -11.28 13.26
CA ASN A 18 -18.78 -11.47 11.84
C ASN A 18 -17.37 -11.91 11.44
N GLY A 19 -16.76 -12.87 12.15
CA GLY A 19 -15.85 -13.90 11.60
C GLY A 19 -14.72 -13.48 10.65
N GLY A 20 -14.34 -12.20 10.65
CA GLY A 20 -13.40 -11.60 9.73
C GLY A 20 -12.34 -10.84 10.51
N ASN A 21 -11.07 -11.14 10.24
CA ASN A 21 -9.96 -10.40 10.81
C ASN A 21 -10.07 -8.90 10.46
N PRO A 22 -9.71 -8.02 11.39
CA PRO A 22 -9.85 -6.58 11.20
C PRO A 22 -8.91 -6.05 10.13
N ILE A 23 -9.40 -5.09 9.34
CA ILE A 23 -8.54 -4.32 8.43
C ILE A 23 -7.91 -3.19 9.25
N ILE A 24 -6.63 -3.32 9.57
CA ILE A 24 -5.84 -2.28 10.24
C ILE A 24 -5.19 -1.39 9.17
N ILE A 25 -5.62 -0.14 9.10
CA ILE A 25 -5.18 0.85 8.10
C ILE A 25 -4.21 1.85 8.73
N ASP A 26 -3.24 2.35 7.96
CA ASP A 26 -2.39 3.46 8.39
C ASP A 26 -3.20 4.75 8.55
N GLU A 27 -3.13 5.40 9.72
CA GLU A 27 -3.89 6.62 10.05
C GLU A 27 -3.72 7.73 9.01
N SER A 28 -2.53 7.81 8.40
CA SER A 28 -2.23 8.86 7.44
C SER A 28 -2.78 8.63 6.03
N LEU A 29 -3.49 7.52 5.81
CA LEU A 29 -4.26 7.28 4.58
C LEU A 29 -5.54 8.09 4.56
N LEU A 30 -6.10 8.42 5.72
CA LEU A 30 -7.44 9.02 5.82
C LEU A 30 -7.46 10.49 5.41
N SER A 31 -6.33 11.20 5.49
CA SER A 31 -6.22 12.59 5.05
C SER A 31 -6.22 12.77 3.54
N ASP A 32 -5.96 11.71 2.79
CA ASP A 32 -5.60 11.80 1.37
C ASP A 32 -6.72 11.36 0.41
N TYR A 33 -7.83 10.82 0.92
CA TYR A 33 -8.90 10.23 0.11
C TYR A 33 -10.29 10.76 0.50
N ASP A 34 -10.94 11.42 -0.45
CA ASP A 34 -12.28 12.01 -0.27
C ASP A 34 -13.43 11.01 -0.55
N SER A 35 -13.15 9.80 -1.03
CA SER A 35 -14.23 8.87 -1.42
C SER A 35 -13.89 7.39 -1.30
N LYS A 36 -12.86 6.91 -2.00
CA LYS A 36 -12.58 5.46 -2.10
C LYS A 36 -11.10 5.18 -2.11
N VAL A 37 -10.69 4.18 -1.34
CA VAL A 37 -9.30 3.71 -1.29
C VAL A 37 -9.25 2.21 -1.58
N LYS A 38 -8.24 1.80 -2.35
CA LYS A 38 -7.94 0.39 -2.61
C LYS A 38 -6.81 -0.05 -1.72
N LEU A 39 -7.00 -1.19 -1.07
CA LEU A 39 -6.12 -1.73 -0.04
C LEU A 39 -5.78 -3.19 -0.31
N GLN A 40 -4.59 -3.61 0.09
CA GLN A 40 -4.21 -5.02 0.20
C GLN A 40 -3.43 -5.29 1.48
N PRO A 41 -3.46 -6.54 2.00
CA PRO A 41 -2.67 -6.92 3.15
C PRO A 41 -1.17 -6.82 2.85
N CYS A 42 -0.42 -6.22 3.78
CA CYS A 42 1.03 -6.23 3.75
C CYS A 42 1.52 -7.62 4.13
N GLN A 43 2.32 -8.26 3.27
CA GLN A 43 2.92 -9.56 3.60
C GLN A 43 4.41 -9.44 3.90
N TRP A 44 4.87 -8.23 4.25
CA TRP A 44 6.25 -7.98 4.61
C TRP A 44 6.54 -8.52 6.01
N ASN A 45 7.35 -9.57 6.11
CA ASN A 45 7.77 -10.20 7.36
C ASN A 45 6.61 -10.49 8.34
N GLY A 46 5.49 -10.99 7.82
CA GLY A 46 4.31 -11.31 8.62
C GLY A 46 3.52 -10.10 9.13
N CYS A 47 3.67 -8.93 8.50
CA CYS A 47 2.85 -7.75 8.79
C CYS A 47 1.34 -8.07 8.72
N THR A 48 0.54 -7.45 9.58
CA THR A 48 -0.92 -7.63 9.66
C THR A 48 -1.70 -6.42 9.16
N MET A 49 -1.00 -5.34 8.79
CA MET A 49 -1.61 -4.10 8.31
C MET A 49 -1.97 -4.18 6.83
N HIS A 50 -2.93 -3.36 6.42
CA HIS A 50 -3.24 -3.14 5.01
C HIS A 50 -2.58 -1.85 4.51
N LEU A 51 -2.15 -1.86 3.25
CA LEU A 51 -1.54 -0.72 2.57
C LEU A 51 -2.42 -0.25 1.42
N ALA A 52 -2.48 1.07 1.21
CA ALA A 52 -3.06 1.60 -0.01
C ALA A 52 -2.13 1.43 -1.20
N LEU A 53 -2.73 1.20 -2.36
CA LEU A 53 -2.05 0.79 -3.58
C LEU A 53 -1.44 1.97 -4.36
N GLU A 54 -0.98 3.00 -3.65
CA GLU A 54 -0.32 4.19 -4.19
C GLU A 54 1.13 4.28 -3.71
N HIS A 55 2.02 4.79 -4.57
CA HIS A 55 3.45 4.85 -4.30
C HIS A 55 3.81 5.59 -3.01
N LYS A 56 3.21 6.76 -2.77
CA LYS A 56 3.48 7.56 -1.56
C LYS A 56 3.12 6.80 -0.28
N HIS A 57 2.00 6.08 -0.28
CA HIS A 57 1.50 5.37 0.88
C HIS A 57 2.27 4.08 1.14
N VAL A 58 2.61 3.32 0.09
CA VAL A 58 3.50 2.18 0.23
C VAL A 58 4.86 2.62 0.76
N ALA A 59 5.45 3.67 0.20
CA ALA A 59 6.75 4.17 0.65
C ALA A 59 6.72 4.56 2.14
N LYS A 60 5.69 5.32 2.54
CA LYS A 60 5.51 5.73 3.94
C LYS A 60 5.28 4.54 4.87
N HIS A 61 4.45 3.58 4.48
CA HIS A 61 4.22 2.36 5.24
C HIS A 61 5.52 1.58 5.45
N LEU A 62 6.30 1.36 4.38
CA LEU A 62 7.60 0.68 4.45
C LEU A 62 8.58 1.43 5.37
N GLN A 63 8.57 2.76 5.34
CA GLN A 63 9.42 3.59 6.20
C GLN A 63 9.01 3.49 7.67
N GLN A 64 7.73 3.67 7.98
CA GLN A 64 7.24 3.78 9.35
C GLN A 64 7.12 2.42 10.04
N ARG A 65 6.76 1.36 9.31
CA ARG A 65 6.48 0.04 9.87
C ARG A 65 7.62 -0.96 9.70
N HIS A 66 8.49 -0.74 8.71
CA HIS A 66 9.60 -1.66 8.41
C HIS A 66 10.98 -0.98 8.44
N GLY A 67 11.05 0.31 8.80
CA GLY A 67 12.31 1.04 8.95
C GLY A 67 13.06 1.24 7.64
N ILE A 68 12.40 1.11 6.49
CA ILE A 68 13.04 1.22 5.19
C ILE A 68 13.17 2.70 4.83
N ASN A 69 14.39 3.19 4.63
CA ASN A 69 14.62 4.56 4.21
C ASN A 69 14.24 4.77 2.73
N THR A 70 12.96 4.85 2.41
CA THR A 70 12.45 4.98 1.04
C THR A 70 12.77 6.33 0.38
N SER A 71 13.27 7.31 1.15
CA SER A 71 13.81 8.57 0.62
C SER A 71 15.27 8.48 0.17
N ALA A 72 15.97 7.38 0.45
CA ALA A 72 17.37 7.22 0.10
C ALA A 72 17.57 7.11 -1.43
N THR A 73 18.25 8.12 -2.00
CA THR A 73 18.58 8.19 -3.43
C THR A 73 20.08 8.01 -3.72
N SER A 74 20.95 8.10 -2.70
CA SER A 74 22.41 8.00 -2.85
C SER A 74 22.85 6.62 -3.34
N GLU A 75 23.88 6.59 -4.19
CA GLU A 75 24.51 5.34 -4.64
C GLU A 75 25.20 4.56 -3.51
N GLU A 76 25.58 5.25 -2.45
CA GLU A 76 26.23 4.67 -1.28
C GLU A 76 25.26 4.00 -0.30
N THR A 77 23.94 4.10 -0.53
CA THR A 77 22.99 3.49 0.38
C THR A 77 23.04 1.97 0.33
N GLN A 78 23.11 1.38 1.52
CA GLN A 78 23.12 -0.07 1.70
C GLN A 78 21.87 -0.68 1.05
N LYS A 79 22.10 -1.66 0.19
CA LYS A 79 21.02 -2.43 -0.44
C LYS A 79 20.25 -3.22 0.61
N ILE A 80 18.96 -3.36 0.38
CA ILE A 80 18.07 -4.15 1.23
C ILE A 80 17.53 -5.35 0.46
N SER A 81 17.09 -6.35 1.22
CA SER A 81 16.34 -7.49 0.72
C SER A 81 14.85 -7.28 0.92
N CYS A 82 14.04 -7.74 -0.04
CA CYS A 82 12.60 -7.80 0.12
C CYS A 82 12.24 -8.91 1.12
N LEU A 83 11.46 -8.58 2.14
CA LEU A 83 10.95 -9.56 3.11
C LEU A 83 9.46 -9.86 2.88
N TRP A 84 8.94 -9.52 1.70
CA TRP A 84 7.61 -9.96 1.32
C TRP A 84 7.55 -11.48 1.24
N MET A 85 6.48 -12.08 1.72
CA MET A 85 6.30 -13.53 1.72
C MET A 85 6.48 -14.11 0.31
N GLY A 86 7.40 -15.07 0.17
CA GLY A 86 7.72 -15.70 -1.11
C GLY A 86 8.59 -14.87 -2.07
N CYS A 87 9.07 -13.69 -1.67
CA CYS A 87 9.97 -12.89 -2.50
C CYS A 87 11.43 -13.26 -2.29
N SER A 88 12.16 -13.51 -3.38
CA SER A 88 13.61 -13.79 -3.35
C SER A 88 14.48 -12.60 -3.76
N HIS A 89 13.91 -11.40 -3.87
CA HIS A 89 14.65 -10.23 -4.35
C HIS A 89 15.55 -9.64 -3.25
N VAL A 90 16.82 -10.01 -3.24
CA VAL A 90 17.74 -9.72 -2.12
C VAL A 90 18.55 -8.42 -2.25
N GLN A 91 18.51 -7.72 -3.39
CA GLN A 91 19.37 -6.56 -3.64
C GLN A 91 18.65 -5.39 -4.32
N MET A 92 18.02 -4.51 -3.55
CA MET A 92 17.46 -3.25 -4.06
C MET A 92 17.92 -2.04 -3.25
N LYS A 93 17.97 -0.87 -3.89
CA LYS A 93 18.06 0.40 -3.18
C LYS A 93 16.78 0.62 -2.36
N PRO A 94 16.87 1.13 -1.11
CA PRO A 94 15.70 1.42 -0.29
C PRO A 94 14.65 2.30 -0.99
N GLY A 95 15.07 3.31 -1.77
CA GLY A 95 14.17 4.16 -2.55
C GLY A 95 13.38 3.45 -3.65
N ASN A 96 13.78 2.23 -4.04
CA ASN A 96 13.06 1.41 -5.01
C ASN A 96 12.09 0.42 -4.36
N ALA A 97 12.06 0.31 -3.02
CA ALA A 97 11.27 -0.70 -2.32
C ALA A 97 9.77 -0.56 -2.59
N ALA A 98 9.23 0.67 -2.53
CA ALA A 98 7.82 0.93 -2.79
C ALA A 98 7.41 0.52 -4.21
N ARG A 99 8.22 0.91 -5.21
CA ARG A 99 8.01 0.50 -6.60
C ARG A 99 8.06 -1.02 -6.75
N HIS A 100 9.04 -1.67 -6.14
CA HIS A 100 9.18 -3.12 -6.19
C HIS A 100 7.92 -3.81 -5.63
N VAL A 101 7.42 -3.36 -4.48
CA VAL A 101 6.20 -3.90 -3.88
C VAL A 101 4.98 -3.71 -4.79
N LEU A 102 4.76 -2.50 -5.30
CA LEU A 102 3.62 -2.20 -6.19
C LEU A 102 3.61 -3.06 -7.46
N SER A 103 4.77 -3.24 -8.11
CA SER A 103 4.84 -3.97 -9.37
C SER A 103 4.87 -5.49 -9.20
N THR A 104 5.55 -5.97 -8.15
CA THR A 104 5.86 -7.41 -7.99
C THR A 104 4.82 -8.12 -7.12
N HIS A 105 4.30 -7.43 -6.11
CA HIS A 105 3.47 -8.06 -5.08
C HIS A 105 2.02 -7.60 -5.13
N LEU A 106 1.78 -6.36 -5.55
CA LEU A 106 0.42 -5.82 -5.75
C LEU A 106 -0.02 -5.87 -7.22
N GLU A 107 0.88 -6.30 -8.11
CA GLU A 107 0.65 -6.51 -9.55
C GLU A 107 -0.09 -5.35 -10.24
N ILE A 108 0.25 -4.12 -9.86
CA ILE A 108 -0.42 -2.94 -10.41
C ILE A 108 0.01 -2.74 -11.85
N LYS A 109 -0.99 -2.62 -12.73
CA LYS A 109 -0.76 -2.30 -14.14
C LYS A 109 -1.62 -1.15 -14.61
N TRP A 110 -1.04 -0.32 -15.46
CA TRP A 110 -1.66 0.80 -16.15
C TRP A 110 -1.88 0.40 -17.59
N ILE A 111 -3.14 0.33 -18.01
CA ILE A 111 -3.54 -0.20 -19.30
C ILE A 111 -4.05 0.95 -20.15
N CYS A 112 -3.35 1.23 -21.26
CA CYS A 112 -3.80 2.20 -22.24
C CYS A 112 -5.07 1.70 -22.94
N LEU A 113 -6.18 2.42 -22.85
CA LEU A 113 -7.42 1.99 -23.51
C LEU A 113 -7.39 2.13 -25.04
N THR A 114 -6.48 2.96 -25.58
CA THR A 114 -6.37 3.16 -27.03
C THR A 114 -5.55 2.07 -27.72
N CYS A 115 -4.38 1.71 -27.15
CA CYS A 115 -3.48 0.73 -27.77
C CYS A 115 -3.35 -0.59 -27.00
N ARG A 116 -4.06 -0.73 -25.87
CA ARG A 116 -4.08 -1.90 -24.99
C ARG A 116 -2.72 -2.29 -24.38
N LYS A 117 -1.70 -1.44 -24.53
CA LYS A 117 -0.38 -1.68 -23.93
C LYS A 117 -0.44 -1.51 -22.41
N GLU A 118 0.20 -2.44 -21.72
CA GLU A 118 0.31 -2.48 -20.26
C GLU A 118 1.64 -1.86 -19.79
N TYR A 119 1.59 -1.20 -18.65
CA TYR A 119 2.74 -0.59 -17.99
C TYR A 119 2.68 -0.92 -16.50
N THR A 120 3.79 -1.31 -15.89
CA THR A 120 3.86 -1.57 -14.43
C THR A 120 4.03 -0.29 -13.61
N ARG A 121 4.05 0.88 -14.27
CA ARG A 121 4.34 2.18 -13.67
C ARG A 121 3.53 3.30 -14.34
N GLU A 122 3.04 4.22 -13.53
CA GLU A 122 2.30 5.40 -13.98
C GLU A 122 3.15 6.32 -14.86
N ASP A 123 4.39 6.60 -14.45
CA ASP A 123 5.27 7.51 -15.19
C ASP A 123 5.64 6.96 -16.57
N ALA A 124 5.74 5.64 -16.69
CA ALA A 124 5.93 4.96 -17.97
C ALA A 124 4.69 5.07 -18.87
N PHE A 125 3.49 4.95 -18.30
CA PHE A 125 2.23 5.19 -19.02
C PHE A 125 2.11 6.66 -19.46
N ARG A 126 2.42 7.62 -18.59
CA ARG A 126 2.38 9.05 -18.91
C ARG A 126 3.36 9.42 -20.03
N ARG A 127 4.58 8.90 -19.98
CA ARG A 127 5.54 9.07 -21.09
C ARG A 127 5.00 8.48 -22.39
N HIS A 128 4.36 7.32 -22.32
CA HIS A 128 3.73 6.71 -23.49
C HIS A 128 2.66 7.60 -24.14
N THR A 129 1.78 8.22 -23.35
CA THR A 129 0.74 9.10 -23.91
C THR A 129 1.35 10.37 -24.50
N GLN A 130 2.45 10.87 -23.94
CA GLN A 130 3.18 12.01 -24.51
C GLN A 130 3.87 11.68 -25.85
N GLU A 131 4.54 10.53 -25.93
CA GLU A 131 5.36 10.16 -27.10
C GLU A 131 4.55 9.58 -28.27
N LYS A 132 3.44 8.88 -28.01
CA LYS A 132 2.61 8.30 -29.07
C LYS A 132 1.43 9.20 -29.39
N VAL A 133 1.49 9.84 -30.56
CA VAL A 133 0.41 10.71 -31.11
C VAL A 133 -0.96 10.03 -31.03
N ALA A 134 -1.06 8.75 -31.44
CA ALA A 134 -2.31 7.99 -31.39
C ALA A 134 -2.85 7.74 -29.96
N CYS A 135 -2.09 8.05 -28.91
CA CYS A 135 -2.44 7.78 -27.51
C CYS A 135 -2.37 9.03 -26.61
N GLN A 136 -2.26 10.24 -27.18
CA GLN A 136 -2.15 11.49 -26.39
C GLN A 136 -3.35 11.76 -25.49
N SER A 137 -4.55 11.41 -25.95
CA SER A 137 -5.80 11.50 -25.18
C SER A 137 -6.24 10.14 -24.61
N ALA A 138 -5.35 9.15 -24.59
CA ALA A 138 -5.71 7.82 -24.13
C ALA A 138 -6.12 7.85 -22.66
N ARG A 139 -7.31 7.31 -22.39
CA ARG A 139 -7.74 6.97 -21.04
C ARG A 139 -6.95 5.76 -20.54
N THR A 140 -6.80 5.66 -19.23
CA THR A 140 -6.16 4.52 -18.56
C THR A 140 -7.16 3.74 -17.73
N VAL A 141 -6.94 2.43 -17.64
CA VAL A 141 -7.52 1.58 -16.60
C VAL A 141 -6.37 1.05 -15.76
N VAL A 142 -6.53 1.14 -14.45
CA VAL A 142 -5.59 0.54 -13.50
C VAL A 142 -6.13 -0.82 -13.07
N SER A 143 -5.37 -1.87 -13.32
CA SER A 143 -5.62 -3.20 -12.77
C SER A 143 -4.71 -3.44 -11.57
N TYR A 144 -5.16 -4.31 -10.67
CA TYR A 144 -4.49 -4.66 -9.43
C TYR A 144 -4.46 -6.19 -9.32
N GLY A 145 -3.54 -6.73 -8.53
CA GLY A 145 -3.47 -8.16 -8.24
C GLY A 145 -4.65 -8.68 -7.40
N ASP A 146 -4.63 -9.97 -7.09
CA ASP A 146 -5.70 -10.61 -6.32
C ASP A 146 -5.76 -10.13 -4.86
N GLY A 147 -6.96 -10.13 -4.28
CA GLY A 147 -7.15 -9.81 -2.85
C GLY A 147 -7.25 -8.32 -2.52
N VAL A 148 -7.52 -7.46 -3.51
CA VAL A 148 -7.74 -6.02 -3.32
C VAL A 148 -9.11 -5.77 -2.70
N ARG A 149 -9.14 -4.97 -1.64
CA ARG A 149 -10.36 -4.47 -1.01
C ARG A 149 -10.53 -2.99 -1.34
N GLU A 150 -11.71 -2.60 -1.83
CA GLU A 150 -12.10 -1.20 -2.00
C GLU A 150 -12.96 -0.80 -0.80
N ILE A 151 -12.59 0.31 -0.14
CA ILE A 151 -13.30 0.85 1.03
C ILE A 151 -13.69 2.29 0.75
N ASP A 152 -14.89 2.68 1.18
CA ASP A 152 -15.36 4.07 1.16
C ASP A 152 -14.78 4.84 2.35
N THR A 153 -14.02 5.90 2.08
CA THR A 153 -13.37 6.70 3.14
C THR A 153 -14.34 7.67 3.83
N GLY A 154 -15.51 7.92 3.24
CA GLY A 154 -16.60 8.66 3.88
C GLY A 154 -17.18 7.92 5.09
N CYS A 155 -17.16 6.59 5.09
CA CYS A 155 -17.53 5.76 6.25
C CYS A 155 -16.53 5.88 7.41
N ILE A 156 -15.29 6.31 7.12
CA ILE A 156 -14.25 6.41 8.12
C ILE A 156 -14.39 7.72 8.90
N ASN A 157 -14.75 8.84 8.25
CA ASN A 157 -14.81 10.20 8.83
C ASN A 157 -15.97 10.48 9.83
N GLY A 158 -16.80 9.48 10.18
CA GLY A 158 -18.08 9.64 10.89
C GLY A 158 -18.05 9.75 12.43
N GLY A 159 -16.91 10.03 13.08
CA GLY A 159 -16.87 10.29 14.54
C GLY A 159 -15.62 9.73 15.21
N TRP A 160 -14.59 10.57 15.37
CA TRP A 160 -13.24 10.16 15.76
C TRP A 160 -12.94 10.49 17.23
N SER A 161 -12.58 9.46 18.01
CA SER A 161 -11.88 9.63 19.28
C SER A 161 -10.41 9.26 19.04
N ALA A 162 -9.51 10.23 19.22
CA ALA A 162 -8.07 10.06 19.06
C ALA A 162 -7.56 8.87 19.90
N GLY A 163 -7.06 7.81 19.26
CA GLY A 163 -6.36 6.73 19.96
C GLY A 163 -6.47 5.30 19.41
N GLN A 164 -7.19 5.04 18.31
CA GLN A 164 -7.39 3.65 17.84
C GLN A 164 -6.95 3.48 16.38
N ASN A 165 -6.06 2.51 16.14
CA ASN A 165 -5.74 2.00 14.80
C ASN A 165 -7.05 1.44 14.20
N VAL A 166 -7.63 2.17 13.24
CA VAL A 166 -9.04 1.99 12.87
C VAL A 166 -9.27 0.65 12.19
N LEU A 167 -10.32 0.00 12.69
CA LEU A 167 -10.94 -1.25 12.27
C LEU A 167 -11.98 -0.95 11.17
N CYS A 168 -11.74 -1.34 9.92
CA CYS A 168 -12.80 -1.33 8.91
C CYS A 168 -13.42 -2.73 8.81
N ILE A 169 -14.64 -2.90 9.31
CA ILE A 169 -15.50 -4.06 9.03
C ILE A 169 -16.46 -3.64 7.89
N PRO A 170 -16.63 -4.44 6.82
CA PRO A 170 -17.66 -4.21 5.81
C PRO A 170 -19.08 -4.29 6.38
#